data_AF-A0A843F601-F1
#
_entry.id   AF-A0A843F601-F1
#
_cell.length_a   1.000
_cell.length_b   1.000
_cell.length_c   1.000
_cell.angle_alpha   90.00
_cell.angle_beta   90.00
_cell.angle_gamma   90.00
#
_symmetry.space_group_name_H-M   'P 1'
#
loop_
_entity.id
_entity.type
_entity.pdbx_description
1 polymer ?
#
loop_
_entity_poly.entity_id
_entity_poly.type
_entity_poly.pdbx_seq_one_letter_code
_entity_poly.pdbx_strand_id
1 'polypeptide(L)'
;MDMSVACPEGYEPNEDILKIANEYAKENSTEITVSSDVNVALDNVDVVYTDVWVSMGDEAEKAQREKDLSPYQVNQELMNLANEGAIFMHCLPAVRGQEVTAEVIDGPQSVIYDEAENRLHAQKAVLYYYLKD
;
A
#
# COMPACT_ATOMS: atom_id res chain seq x y z
N MET A 1 -4.74 -2.31 -13.78
CA MET A 1 -5.30 -2.18 -12.42
C MET A 1 -5.24 -0.70 -12.10
N ASP A 2 -6.36 -0.13 -11.69
CA ASP A 2 -6.38 1.25 -11.22
C ASP A 2 -5.70 1.32 -9.86
N MET A 3 -4.98 2.41 -9.57
CA MET A 3 -4.23 2.55 -8.33
C MET A 3 -4.38 3.97 -7.78
N SER A 4 -4.73 4.04 -6.51
CA SER A 4 -4.80 5.29 -5.76
C SER A 4 -3.75 5.30 -4.67
N VAL A 5 -3.10 6.46 -4.46
CA VAL A 5 -2.15 6.70 -3.38
C VAL A 5 -2.70 7.80 -2.48
N ALA A 6 -2.87 7.48 -1.21
CA ALA A 6 -3.20 8.44 -0.17
C ALA A 6 -1.92 8.86 0.58
N CYS A 7 -1.51 10.12 0.48
CA CYS A 7 -0.35 10.62 1.21
C CYS A 7 -0.49 12.11 1.57
N PRO A 8 0.09 12.54 2.72
CA PRO A 8 0.13 13.95 3.06
C PRO A 8 1.01 14.74 2.08
N GLU A 9 0.79 16.06 2.02
CA GLU A 9 1.59 16.96 1.18
C GLU A 9 3.09 16.84 1.52
N GLY A 10 3.93 16.68 0.50
CA GLY A 10 5.37 16.49 0.63
C GLY A 10 5.82 15.03 0.77
N TYR A 11 4.88 14.08 0.76
CA TYR A 11 5.15 12.63 0.79
C TYR A 11 4.73 11.94 -0.52
N GLU A 12 4.51 12.70 -1.58
CA GLU A 12 4.09 12.18 -2.87
C GLU A 12 5.14 11.22 -3.45
N PRO A 13 4.73 10.22 -4.23
CA PRO A 13 5.67 9.40 -4.97
C PRO A 13 6.53 10.27 -5.89
N ASN A 14 7.77 9.84 -6.11
CA ASN A 14 8.72 10.56 -6.95
C ASN A 14 8.12 10.91 -8.33
N GLU A 15 8.27 12.17 -8.75
CA GLU A 15 7.63 12.70 -9.97
C GLU A 15 8.03 11.96 -11.25
N ASP A 16 9.30 11.56 -11.38
CA ASP A 16 9.77 10.80 -12.56
C ASP A 16 9.12 9.41 -12.61
N ILE A 17 8.94 8.77 -11.45
CA ILE A 17 8.24 7.49 -11.34
C ILE A 17 6.75 7.65 -11.65
N LEU A 18 6.10 8.70 -11.13
CA LEU A 18 4.70 9.00 -11.45
C LEU A 18 4.50 9.25 -12.94
N LYS A 19 5.43 9.94 -13.59
CA LYS A 19 5.36 10.16 -15.03
C LYS A 19 5.38 8.83 -15.80
N ILE A 20 6.30 7.93 -15.46
CA ILE A 20 6.40 6.60 -16.07
C ILE A 20 5.12 5.80 -15.80
N ALA A 21 4.61 5.81 -14.57
CA ALA A 21 3.39 5.11 -14.20
C ALA A 21 2.17 5.61 -15.00
N ASN A 22 2.04 6.92 -15.19
CA ASN A 22 0.97 7.51 -15.98
C ASN A 22 1.05 7.16 -17.47
N GLU A 23 2.25 7.06 -18.03
CA GLU A 23 2.45 6.58 -19.41
C GLU A 23 1.93 5.14 -19.56
N TYR A 24 2.30 4.24 -18.65
CA TYR A 24 1.78 2.86 -18.65
C TYR A 24 0.28 2.79 -18.39
N ALA A 25 -0.25 3.61 -17.49
CA ALA A 25 -1.67 3.63 -17.18
C ALA A 25 -2.50 3.99 -18.42
N LYS A 26 -2.05 5.01 -19.18
CA LYS A 26 -2.67 5.40 -20.45
C LYS A 26 -2.64 4.28 -21.49
N GLU A 27 -1.52 3.57 -21.63
CA GLU A 27 -1.40 2.44 -22.57
C GLU A 27 -2.33 1.28 -22.22
N ASN A 28 -2.59 1.07 -20.93
CA ASN A 28 -3.40 -0.04 -20.43
C ASN A 28 -4.85 0.34 -20.12
N SER A 29 -5.25 1.59 -20.39
CA SER A 29 -6.59 2.12 -20.07
C SER A 29 -6.93 1.96 -18.58
N THR A 30 -5.96 2.26 -17.71
CA THR A 30 -6.10 2.27 -16.25
C THR A 30 -5.79 3.67 -15.70
N GLU A 31 -6.13 3.92 -14.45
CA GLU A 31 -5.96 5.22 -13.80
C GLU A 31 -4.98 5.16 -12.63
N ILE A 32 -4.18 6.23 -12.47
CA ILE A 32 -3.34 6.47 -11.30
C ILE A 32 -3.80 7.77 -10.64
N THR A 33 -4.20 7.70 -9.38
CA THR A 33 -4.65 8.86 -8.60
C THR A 33 -3.72 9.07 -7.41
N VAL A 34 -3.28 10.30 -7.17
CA VAL A 34 -2.52 10.68 -5.97
C VAL A 34 -3.30 11.78 -5.26
N SER A 35 -3.62 11.58 -3.98
CA SER A 35 -4.46 12.49 -3.20
C SER A 35 -4.04 12.49 -1.73
N SER A 36 -4.25 13.61 -1.05
CA SER A 36 -4.17 13.70 0.41
C SER A 36 -5.51 13.41 1.11
N ASP A 37 -6.58 13.21 0.34
CA ASP A 37 -7.89 12.82 0.87
C ASP A 37 -8.07 11.30 0.76
N VAL A 38 -8.10 10.63 1.91
CA VAL A 38 -8.33 9.19 2.02
C VAL A 38 -9.69 8.75 1.48
N ASN A 39 -10.71 9.62 1.48
CA ASN A 39 -12.02 9.29 0.91
C ASN A 39 -11.93 9.17 -0.61
N VAL A 40 -11.10 10.00 -1.25
CA VAL A 40 -10.85 9.90 -2.70
C VAL A 40 -10.02 8.66 -3.00
N ALA A 41 -8.99 8.39 -2.20
CA ALA A 41 -8.07 7.30 -2.48
C ALA A 41 -8.68 5.91 -2.21
N LEU A 42 -9.68 5.80 -1.35
CA LEU A 42 -10.35 4.54 -0.99
C LEU A 42 -11.72 4.37 -1.64
N ASP A 43 -12.17 5.32 -2.46
CA ASP A 43 -13.43 5.18 -3.19
C ASP A 43 -13.32 4.03 -4.20
N ASN A 44 -14.27 3.09 -4.14
CA ASN A 44 -14.37 1.95 -5.05
C ASN A 44 -13.09 1.10 -5.18
N VAL A 45 -12.36 0.86 -4.08
CA VAL A 45 -11.16 0.00 -4.08
C VAL A 45 -11.44 -1.40 -3.53
N ASP A 46 -10.82 -2.41 -4.16
CA ASP A 46 -10.93 -3.82 -3.76
C ASP A 46 -9.75 -4.31 -2.91
N VAL A 47 -8.67 -3.53 -2.84
CA VAL A 47 -7.44 -3.84 -2.10
C VAL A 47 -6.94 -2.58 -1.40
N VAL A 48 -6.69 -2.69 -0.10
CA VAL A 48 -6.04 -1.64 0.70
C VAL A 48 -4.65 -2.13 1.11
N TYR A 49 -3.63 -1.36 0.75
CA TYR A 49 -2.23 -1.68 1.02
C TYR A 49 -1.59 -0.55 1.82
N THR A 50 -0.87 -0.90 2.89
CA THR A 50 -0.03 0.06 3.62
C THR A 50 1.35 -0.55 3.94
N ASP A 51 2.26 0.30 4.39
CA ASP A 51 3.59 -0.07 4.85
C ASP A 51 3.98 0.81 6.05
N VAL A 52 5.07 0.45 6.73
CA VAL A 52 5.62 1.20 7.85
C VAL A 52 5.84 2.66 7.47
N TRP A 53 5.46 3.54 8.38
CA TRP A 53 5.65 4.98 8.19
C TRP A 53 7.12 5.38 8.23
N VAL A 54 7.96 4.62 8.94
CA VAL A 54 9.39 4.90 9.10
C VAL A 54 10.18 3.79 8.43
N SER A 55 10.66 4.09 7.23
CA SER A 55 11.52 3.20 6.47
C SER A 55 12.87 2.97 7.17
N MET A 56 13.56 1.89 6.80
CA MET A 56 14.94 1.68 7.21
C MET A 56 15.84 2.82 6.69
N GLY A 57 16.56 3.50 7.58
CA GLY A 57 17.42 4.65 7.25
C GLY A 57 16.80 6.02 7.54
N ASP A 58 15.51 6.06 7.90
CA ASP A 58 14.73 7.27 8.13
C ASP A 58 14.47 7.54 9.62
N GLU A 59 15.22 6.91 10.52
CA GLU A 59 14.92 6.89 11.95
C GLU A 59 15.00 8.26 12.61
N ALA A 60 15.77 9.19 12.03
CA ALA A 60 15.87 10.57 12.49
C ALA A 60 14.56 11.36 12.31
N GLU A 61 13.73 10.97 11.35
CA GLU A 61 12.49 11.65 10.98
C GLU A 61 11.25 11.02 11.63
N LYS A 62 11.44 9.97 12.43
CA LYS A 62 10.39 9.14 13.04
C LYS A 62 9.24 9.95 13.64
N ALA A 63 9.54 10.90 14.53
CA ALA A 63 8.50 11.65 15.24
C ALA A 63 7.66 12.54 14.32
N GLN A 64 8.28 13.08 13.26
CA GLN A 64 7.57 13.89 12.27
C GLN A 64 6.68 13.03 11.39
N ARG A 65 7.21 11.91 10.88
CA ARG A 65 6.45 10.95 10.08
C ARG A 65 5.26 10.35 10.83
N GLU A 66 5.45 9.93 12.08
CA GLU A 66 4.35 9.41 12.92
C GLU A 66 3.23 10.42 13.09
N LYS A 67 3.56 11.71 13.20
CA LYS A 67 2.56 12.77 13.29
C LYS A 67 1.83 12.97 11.97
N ASP A 68 2.57 13.11 10.86
CA ASP A 68 2.02 13.44 9.55
C ASP A 68 1.20 12.29 8.95
N LEU A 69 1.61 11.05 9.20
CA LEU A 69 0.97 9.85 8.66
C LEU A 69 -0.10 9.26 9.60
N SER A 70 -0.21 9.74 10.85
CA SER A 70 -1.26 9.27 11.76
C SER A 70 -2.70 9.33 11.21
N PRO A 71 -3.10 10.32 10.38
CA PRO A 71 -4.43 10.34 9.75
C PRO A 71 -4.65 9.22 8.71
N TYR A 72 -3.59 8.55 8.29
CA TYR A 72 -3.59 7.50 7.27
C TYR A 72 -3.43 6.08 7.87
N GLN A 73 -3.51 5.93 9.20
CA GLN A 73 -3.50 4.61 9.86
C GLN A 73 -4.64 3.75 9.34
N VAL A 74 -4.34 2.62 8.71
CA VAL A 74 -5.38 1.69 8.26
C VAL A 74 -6.05 1.06 9.48
N ASN A 75 -7.26 1.52 9.76
CA ASN A 75 -8.15 1.07 10.82
C ASN A 75 -9.51 0.64 10.23
N GLN A 76 -10.43 0.16 11.07
CA GLN A 76 -11.73 -0.30 10.55
C GLN A 76 -12.52 0.84 9.89
N GLU A 77 -12.40 2.09 10.34
CA GLU A 77 -13.10 3.23 9.73
C GLU A 77 -12.63 3.47 8.29
N LEU A 78 -11.31 3.43 8.04
CA LEU A 78 -10.73 3.53 6.70
C LEU A 78 -11.07 2.32 5.83
N MET A 79 -11.00 1.10 6.37
CA MET A 79 -11.40 -0.10 5.63
C MET A 79 -12.88 -0.08 5.21
N ASN A 80 -13.75 0.61 5.96
CA ASN A 80 -15.16 0.77 5.61
C ASN A 80 -15.41 1.77 4.47
N LEU A 81 -14.40 2.55 4.06
CA LEU A 81 -14.48 3.42 2.88
C LEU A 81 -14.28 2.63 1.58
N ALA A 82 -13.57 1.50 1.65
CA ALA A 82 -13.34 0.59 0.54
C ALA A 82 -14.59 -0.26 0.22
N ASN A 83 -14.54 -1.01 -0.89
CA ASN A 83 -15.64 -1.90 -1.28
C ASN A 83 -15.91 -2.99 -0.23
N GLU A 84 -17.16 -3.44 -0.15
CA GLU A 84 -17.51 -4.59 0.67
C GLU A 84 -16.71 -5.82 0.21
N GLY A 85 -15.96 -6.43 1.13
CA GLY A 85 -15.08 -7.56 0.82
C GLY A 85 -13.69 -7.18 0.31
N ALA A 86 -13.32 -5.89 0.32
CA ALA A 86 -11.95 -5.46 0.04
C ALA A 86 -10.96 -6.18 0.98
N ILE A 87 -9.80 -6.56 0.46
CA ILE A 87 -8.75 -7.23 1.24
C ILE A 87 -7.72 -6.23 1.75
N PHE A 88 -7.11 -6.55 2.88
CA PHE A 88 -5.99 -5.80 3.45
C PHE A 88 -4.65 -6.52 3.21
N MET A 89 -3.65 -5.77 2.75
CA MET A 89 -2.30 -6.24 2.43
C MET A 89 -1.23 -5.37 3.12
N HIS A 90 -0.08 -5.97 3.41
CA HIS A 90 1.06 -5.32 4.06
C HIS A 90 2.34 -6.13 3.83
N CYS A 91 3.43 -5.48 3.40
CA CYS A 91 4.67 -6.17 2.98
C CYS A 91 5.43 -6.87 4.12
N LEU A 92 5.26 -6.37 5.35
CA LEU A 92 5.88 -6.78 6.61
C LEU A 92 7.36 -6.39 6.72
N PRO A 93 7.90 -6.18 7.95
CA PRO A 93 7.21 -6.25 9.25
C PRO A 93 6.24 -5.09 9.49
N ALA A 94 5.12 -5.36 10.16
CA ALA A 94 4.14 -4.35 10.56
C ALA A 94 4.29 -3.95 12.04
N VAL A 95 4.01 -2.69 12.36
CA VAL A 95 3.92 -2.11 13.70
C VAL A 95 2.44 -1.86 14.03
N ARG A 96 1.80 -2.85 14.66
CA ARG A 96 0.42 -2.74 15.16
C ARG A 96 0.24 -1.49 16.02
N GLY A 97 -0.76 -0.69 15.69
CA GLY A 97 -1.06 0.60 16.34
C GLY A 97 -0.35 1.80 15.72
N GLN A 98 0.47 1.62 14.68
CA GLN A 98 1.01 2.69 13.83
C GLN A 98 0.35 2.69 12.46
N GLU A 99 0.96 2.12 11.42
CA GLU A 99 0.39 2.13 10.07
C GLU A 99 -0.90 1.32 9.94
N VAL A 100 -1.13 0.36 10.84
CA VAL A 100 -2.31 -0.49 10.85
C VAL A 100 -2.74 -0.87 12.27
N THR A 101 -4.04 -0.98 12.52
CA THR A 101 -4.57 -1.48 13.80
C THR A 101 -4.53 -3.01 13.88
N ALA A 102 -4.49 -3.55 15.10
CA ALA A 102 -4.52 -5.00 15.31
C ALA A 102 -5.79 -5.66 14.75
N GLU A 103 -6.94 -4.99 14.87
CA GLU A 103 -8.22 -5.49 14.34
C GLU A 103 -8.24 -5.66 12.81
N VAL A 104 -7.51 -4.82 12.06
CA VAL A 104 -7.43 -4.94 10.60
C VAL A 104 -6.44 -6.02 10.21
N ILE A 105 -5.20 -5.96 10.70
CA ILE A 105 -4.14 -6.88 10.27
C ILE A 105 -4.38 -8.33 10.74
N ASP A 106 -5.04 -8.52 11.89
CA ASP A 106 -5.42 -9.85 12.41
C ASP A 106 -6.88 -10.20 12.07
N GLY A 107 -7.57 -9.33 11.33
CA GLY A 107 -8.97 -9.43 10.96
C GLY A 107 -9.23 -10.32 9.73
N PRO A 108 -10.52 -10.58 9.42
CA PRO A 108 -10.92 -11.52 8.36
C PRO A 108 -10.62 -11.03 6.94
N GLN A 109 -10.42 -9.73 6.73
CA GLN A 109 -10.06 -9.15 5.43
C GLN A 109 -8.55 -9.19 5.16
N SER A 110 -7.74 -9.52 6.17
CA SER A 110 -6.29 -9.54 6.05
C SER A 110 -5.80 -10.78 5.31
N VAL A 111 -4.96 -10.57 4.30
CA VAL A 111 -4.30 -11.65 3.55
C VAL A 111 -2.78 -11.64 3.70
N ILE A 112 -2.25 -10.95 4.73
CA ILE A 112 -0.81 -10.69 4.89
C ILE A 112 0.07 -11.94 4.92
N TYR A 113 -0.45 -13.08 5.40
CA TYR A 113 0.32 -14.32 5.48
C TYR A 113 0.39 -15.03 4.13
N ASP A 114 -0.72 -15.02 3.37
CA ASP A 114 -0.72 -15.53 2.00
C ASP A 114 0.15 -14.65 1.11
N GLU A 115 0.10 -13.32 1.29
CA GLU A 115 1.01 -12.38 0.63
C GLU A 115 2.49 -12.73 0.91
N ALA A 116 2.84 -12.94 2.17
CA ALA A 116 4.19 -13.30 2.58
C ALA A 116 4.63 -14.67 2.01
N GLU A 117 3.76 -15.68 2.04
CA GLU A 117 4.02 -17.00 1.47
C GLU A 117 4.24 -16.92 -0.05
N ASN A 118 3.42 -16.12 -0.74
CA ASN A 118 3.47 -15.99 -2.20
C ASN A 118 4.79 -15.41 -2.73
N ARG A 119 5.60 -14.75 -1.89
CA ARG A 119 6.97 -14.35 -2.23
C ARG A 119 7.82 -15.54 -2.68
N LEU A 120 7.69 -16.71 -2.03
CA LEU A 120 8.42 -17.93 -2.40
C LEU A 120 8.08 -18.36 -3.83
N HIS A 121 6.79 -18.38 -4.16
CA HIS A 121 6.32 -18.86 -5.45
C HIS A 121 6.65 -17.89 -6.58
N ALA A 122 6.42 -16.60 -6.36
CA ALA A 122 6.77 -15.55 -7.31
C ALA A 122 8.27 -15.54 -7.61
N GLN A 123 9.12 -15.63 -6.58
CA GLN A 123 10.58 -15.64 -6.77
C GLN A 123 11.08 -16.90 -7.46
N LYS A 124 10.49 -18.08 -7.19
CA LYS A 124 10.79 -19.30 -7.97
C LYS A 124 10.49 -19.12 -9.45
N ALA A 125 9.35 -18.50 -9.79
CA ALA A 125 8.97 -18.24 -11.18
C ALA A 125 9.93 -17.26 -11.87
N VAL A 126 10.34 -16.19 -11.17
CA VAL A 126 11.34 -15.22 -11.65
C VAL A 126 12.68 -15.91 -11.92
N LEU A 127 13.19 -16.70 -10.96
CA LEU A 127 14.45 -17.45 -11.13
C LEU A 127 14.37 -18.40 -12.32
N TYR A 128 13.27 -19.15 -12.44
CA TYR A 128 13.08 -20.04 -13.59
C TYR A 128 13.06 -19.26 -14.91
N TYR A 129 12.38 -18.11 -14.98
CA TYR A 129 12.32 -17.30 -16.20
C TYR A 129 13.70 -16.86 -16.69
N TYR A 130 14.61 -16.48 -15.78
CA TYR A 130 15.95 -15.99 -16.14
C TYR A 130 17.02 -17.09 -16.26
N LEU A 131 16.79 -18.27 -15.68
CA LEU A 131 17.77 -19.37 -15.65
C LEU A 131 17.41 -20.54 -16.57
N LYS A 132 16.17 -20.60 -17.07
CA LYS A 132 15.82 -21.50 -18.17
C LYS A 132 16.44 -20.91 -19.44
N ASP A 133 17.16 -21.73 -20.18
CA ASP A 133 18.02 -21.32 -21.30
C ASP A 133 17.40 -20.35 -22.32
#